data_AF-A0A961ML63-F1
#
_entry.id   AF-A0A961ML63-F1
#
_cell.length_a   1.000
_cell.length_b   1.000
_cell.length_c   1.000
_cell.angle_alpha   90.00
_cell.angle_beta   90.00
_cell.angle_gamma   90.00
#
_symmetry.space_group_name_H-M   'P 1'
#
loop_
_entity.id
_entity.type
_entity.pdbx_description
1 polymer ?
#
loop_
_entity_poly.entity_id
_entity_poly.type
_entity_poly.pdbx_seq_one_letter_code
_entity_poly.pdbx_strand_id
1 'polypeptide(L)'
;MTNSPEPAKLVKTTAPNPIWTRLSVIWLVPLLALAITLGVAWKSYSDRGVLIEIDFADATGIRPGETTLKFREVDVGHVETVGFSENLSNVRLGVRVNKDVAPFVDADALFWLVRPEVTTQGISRLDTVLSGTFIEGFWDAEPGAPQSRFTGLARAPLAP
;
A
#
# COMPACT_ATOMS: atom_id res chain seq x y z
N MET A 1 -56.22 38.64 -64.87
CA MET A 1 -56.39 38.38 -63.43
C MET A 1 -55.30 37.39 -63.02
N THR A 2 -54.16 37.89 -62.53
CA THR A 2 -53.00 37.05 -62.17
C THR A 2 -53.11 36.67 -60.69
N ASN A 3 -53.39 35.40 -60.40
CA ASN A 3 -53.36 34.88 -59.04
C ASN A 3 -51.90 34.68 -58.62
N SER A 4 -51.40 35.58 -57.76
CA SER A 4 -50.08 35.44 -57.17
C SER A 4 -50.16 34.41 -56.04
N PRO A 5 -49.41 33.29 -56.08
CA PRO A 5 -49.48 32.30 -55.02
C PRO A 5 -48.90 32.87 -53.72
N GLU A 6 -49.69 32.80 -52.65
CA GLU A 6 -49.26 33.21 -51.31
C GLU A 6 -48.03 32.39 -50.88
N PRO A 7 -46.93 33.02 -50.43
CA PRO A 7 -45.74 32.28 -50.06
C PRO A 7 -46.04 31.38 -48.85
N ALA A 8 -45.63 30.11 -48.97
CA ALA A 8 -45.82 29.12 -47.90
C ALA A 8 -45.16 29.61 -46.60
N LYS A 9 -45.95 29.65 -45.52
CA LYS A 9 -45.44 29.98 -44.18
C LYS A 9 -44.59 28.82 -43.66
N LEU A 10 -43.34 29.10 -43.34
CA LEU A 10 -42.44 28.13 -42.74
C LEU A 10 -42.93 27.81 -41.32
N VAL A 11 -43.37 26.56 -41.11
CA VAL A 11 -43.63 26.02 -39.78
C VAL A 11 -42.27 25.81 -39.12
N LYS A 12 -41.92 26.72 -38.21
CA LYS A 12 -40.69 26.61 -37.41
C LYS A 12 -40.94 25.60 -36.30
N THR A 13 -40.64 24.33 -36.55
CA THR A 13 -40.58 23.32 -35.48
C THR A 13 -39.38 23.64 -34.59
N THR A 14 -39.64 24.11 -33.38
CA THR A 14 -38.61 24.32 -32.35
C THR A 14 -37.88 23.01 -32.11
N ALA A 15 -36.57 22.98 -32.34
CA ALA A 15 -35.75 21.82 -32.01
C ALA A 15 -35.85 21.54 -30.50
N PRO A 16 -36.07 20.28 -30.08
CA PRO A 16 -36.09 19.95 -28.67
C PRO A 16 -34.75 20.33 -28.04
N ASN A 17 -34.80 21.05 -26.91
CA ASN A 17 -33.58 21.43 -26.20
C ASN A 17 -32.81 20.16 -25.81
N PRO A 18 -31.47 20.12 -26.04
CA PRO A 18 -30.68 18.97 -25.64
C PRO A 18 -30.82 18.76 -24.13
N ILE A 19 -30.97 17.50 -23.72
CA ILE A 19 -31.22 17.10 -22.31
C ILE A 19 -30.16 17.68 -21.35
N TRP A 20 -28.97 17.96 -21.87
CA TRP A 20 -27.86 18.62 -21.19
C TRP A 20 -28.14 20.06 -20.73
N THR A 21 -29.07 20.78 -21.35
CA THR A 21 -29.47 22.14 -20.91
C THR A 21 -30.34 22.13 -19.66
N ARG A 22 -30.90 20.98 -19.29
CA ARG A 22 -31.66 20.77 -18.03
C ARG A 22 -30.79 20.26 -16.88
N LEU A 23 -29.58 19.76 -17.16
CA LEU A 23 -28.58 19.53 -16.13
C LEU A 23 -27.99 20.89 -15.75
N SER A 24 -28.49 21.44 -14.64
CA SER A 24 -28.00 22.69 -14.08
C SER A 24 -26.48 22.65 -13.88
N VAL A 25 -25.79 23.74 -14.21
CA VAL A 25 -24.37 23.97 -13.88
C VAL A 25 -24.09 23.69 -12.39
N ILE A 26 -25.10 23.85 -11.54
CA ILE A 26 -25.05 23.51 -10.11
C ILE A 26 -24.66 22.04 -9.88
N TRP A 27 -25.02 21.11 -10.76
CA TRP A 27 -24.68 19.69 -10.64
C TRP A 27 -23.24 19.35 -11.04
N LEU A 28 -22.55 20.26 -11.73
CA LEU A 28 -21.12 20.11 -12.00
C LEU A 28 -20.30 20.18 -10.72
N VAL A 29 -20.74 20.97 -9.72
CA VAL A 29 -20.02 21.11 -8.44
C VAL A 29 -19.99 19.77 -7.66
N PRO A 30 -21.12 19.07 -7.42
CA PRO A 30 -21.11 17.73 -6.83
C PRO A 30 -20.33 16.70 -7.63
N LEU A 31 -20.46 16.68 -8.97
CA LEU A 31 -19.72 15.76 -9.81
C LEU A 31 -18.20 16.00 -9.73
N LEU A 32 -17.78 17.26 -9.74
CA LEU A 32 -16.37 17.62 -9.64
C LEU A 32 -15.82 17.24 -8.26
N ALA A 33 -16.55 17.53 -7.18
CA ALA A 33 -16.17 17.12 -5.83
C ALA A 33 -16.07 15.59 -5.70
N LEU A 34 -17.01 14.85 -6.29
CA LEU A 34 -16.99 13.39 -6.34
C LEU A 34 -15.77 12.88 -7.12
N ALA A 35 -15.47 13.46 -8.28
CA ALA A 35 -14.32 13.09 -9.09
C ALA A 35 -12.99 13.34 -8.36
N ILE A 36 -12.85 14.47 -7.66
CA ILE A 36 -11.67 14.77 -6.83
C ILE A 36 -11.55 13.73 -5.71
N THR A 37 -12.65 13.45 -5.01
CA THR A 37 -12.68 12.45 -3.93
C THR A 37 -12.29 11.05 -4.44
N LEU A 38 -12.85 10.63 -5.58
CA LEU A 38 -12.48 9.37 -6.22
C LEU A 38 -11.00 9.35 -6.62
N GLY A 39 -10.49 10.45 -7.18
CA GLY A 39 -9.09 10.57 -7.58
C GLY A 39 -8.13 10.43 -6.39
N VAL A 40 -8.43 11.09 -5.27
CA VAL A 40 -7.64 10.96 -4.03
C VAL A 40 -7.72 9.54 -3.47
N ALA A 41 -8.92 8.94 -3.44
CA ALA A 41 -9.11 7.58 -2.97
C ALA A 41 -8.32 6.56 -3.83
N TRP A 42 -8.34 6.72 -5.16
CA TRP A 42 -7.61 5.86 -6.09
C TRP A 42 -6.10 5.97 -5.90
N LYS A 43 -5.59 7.20 -5.78
CA LYS A 43 -4.18 7.46 -5.50
C LYS A 43 -3.77 6.82 -4.17
N SER A 44 -4.55 7.03 -3.12
CA SER A 44 -4.30 6.43 -1.80
C SER A 44 -4.35 4.91 -1.81
N TYR A 45 -5.15 4.27 -2.66
CA TYR A 45 -5.15 2.81 -2.79
C TYR A 45 -3.96 2.29 -3.59
N SER A 46 -3.61 2.95 -4.69
CA SER A 46 -2.50 2.55 -5.57
C SER A 46 -1.13 2.77 -4.93
N ASP A 47 -1.04 3.74 -4.02
CA ASP A 47 0.19 4.01 -3.26
C ASP A 47 0.36 3.04 -2.06
N ARG A 48 -0.60 2.12 -1.80
CA ARG A 48 -0.44 1.11 -0.74
C ARG A 48 0.58 0.07 -1.16
N GLY A 49 1.47 -0.24 -0.22
CA GLY A 49 2.45 -1.30 -0.38
C GLY A 49 1.84 -2.70 -0.57
N VAL A 50 2.72 -3.66 -0.85
CA VAL A 50 2.37 -5.09 -0.99
C VAL A 50 2.38 -5.73 0.40
N LEU A 51 1.35 -6.50 0.72
CA LEU A 51 1.30 -7.27 1.96
C LEU A 51 1.96 -8.64 1.74
N ILE A 52 2.99 -8.94 2.52
CA ILE A 52 3.64 -10.26 2.55
C ILE A 52 3.42 -10.91 3.93
N GLU A 53 3.49 -12.24 3.97
CA GLU A 53 3.42 -13.04 5.19
C GLU A 53 4.80 -13.60 5.50
N ILE A 54 5.28 -13.45 6.72
CA ILE A 54 6.54 -14.04 7.18
C ILE A 54 6.27 -14.90 8.41
N ASP A 55 6.52 -16.20 8.30
CA ASP A 55 6.33 -17.16 9.39
C ASP A 55 7.62 -17.27 10.21
N PHE A 56 7.57 -16.90 11.49
CA PHE A 56 8.67 -17.02 12.46
C PHE A 56 8.33 -18.03 13.55
N ALA A 57 9.35 -18.67 14.14
CA ALA A 57 9.15 -19.55 15.30
C ALA A 57 8.73 -18.78 16.57
N ASP A 58 9.16 -17.53 16.70
CA ASP A 58 8.86 -16.62 17.81
C ASP A 58 8.80 -15.19 17.28
N ALA A 59 7.90 -14.37 17.82
CA ALA A 59 7.76 -12.95 17.48
C ALA A 59 7.89 -12.05 18.73
N THR A 60 8.65 -12.49 19.73
CA THR A 60 8.88 -11.72 20.95
C THR A 60 9.39 -10.31 20.65
N GLY A 61 8.67 -9.32 21.17
CA GLY A 61 8.99 -7.90 21.00
C GLY A 61 8.46 -7.28 19.71
N ILE A 62 7.74 -8.04 18.87
CA ILE A 62 7.07 -7.53 17.66
C ILE A 62 5.71 -6.93 18.03
N ARG A 63 5.43 -5.75 17.49
CA ARG A 63 4.16 -5.04 17.68
C ARG A 63 3.59 -4.57 16.35
N PRO A 64 2.32 -4.91 16.03
CA PRO A 64 1.64 -4.35 14.86
C PRO A 64 1.67 -2.82 14.88
N GLY A 65 1.98 -2.21 13.74
CA GLY A 65 2.05 -0.75 13.56
C GLY A 65 3.32 -0.07 14.05
N GLU A 66 4.13 -0.74 14.90
CA GLU A 66 5.35 -0.16 15.48
C GLU A 66 6.62 -0.81 14.93
N THR A 67 6.61 -2.13 14.71
CA THR A 67 7.76 -2.85 14.18
C THR A 67 7.95 -2.55 12.70
N THR A 68 9.14 -2.07 12.33
CA THR A 68 9.52 -1.82 10.93
C THR A 68 10.21 -3.01 10.28
N LEU A 69 10.05 -3.12 8.96
CA LEU A 69 10.89 -3.93 8.08
C LEU A 69 11.98 -3.02 7.53
N LYS A 70 13.23 -3.43 7.68
CA LYS A 70 14.42 -2.71 7.24
C LYS A 70 15.19 -3.47 6.18
N PHE A 71 15.84 -2.72 5.30
CA PHE A 71 16.84 -3.21 4.38
C PHE A 71 17.98 -2.22 4.35
N ARG A 72 19.19 -2.66 4.72
CA ARG A 72 20.38 -1.79 4.76
C ARG A 72 20.14 -0.54 5.62
N GLU A 73 19.57 -0.73 6.81
CA GLU A 73 19.21 0.33 7.77
C GLU A 73 18.10 1.31 7.33
N VAL A 74 17.45 1.08 6.18
CA VAL A 74 16.35 1.91 5.70
C VAL A 74 15.01 1.24 5.98
N ASP A 75 14.05 1.99 6.54
CA ASP A 75 12.68 1.52 6.72
C ASP A 75 11.96 1.36 5.37
N VAL A 76 11.65 0.12 5.02
CA VAL A 76 11.02 -0.26 3.73
C VAL A 76 9.66 -0.92 3.92
N GLY A 77 9.18 -1.02 5.16
CA GLY A 77 7.86 -1.54 5.47
C GLY A 77 7.59 -1.57 6.97
N HIS A 78 6.46 -2.14 7.35
CA HIS A 78 6.06 -2.31 8.75
C HIS A 78 5.15 -3.51 8.92
N VAL A 79 5.14 -4.06 10.14
CA VAL A 79 4.22 -5.14 10.52
C VAL A 79 2.82 -4.57 10.67
N GLU A 80 1.85 -5.07 9.91
CA GLU A 80 0.44 -4.73 10.05
C GLU A 80 -0.31 -5.69 10.97
N THR A 81 0.03 -6.98 10.93
CA THR A 81 -0.67 -8.02 11.69
C THR A 81 0.28 -9.03 12.31
N VAL A 82 -0.10 -9.55 13.47
CA VAL A 82 0.57 -10.64 14.17
C VAL A 82 -0.49 -11.69 14.47
N GLY A 83 -0.27 -12.92 14.03
CA GLY A 83 -1.17 -14.05 14.26
C GLY A 83 -0.39 -15.36 14.31
N PHE A 84 -1.09 -16.47 14.21
CA PHE A 84 -0.48 -17.79 14.13
C PHE A 84 -0.69 -18.39 12.74
N SER A 85 0.19 -19.31 12.36
CA SER A 85 -0.07 -20.21 11.24
C SER A 85 -1.30 -21.09 11.52
N GLU A 86 -1.88 -21.67 10.46
CA GLU A 86 -3.11 -22.47 10.56
C GLU A 86 -3.00 -23.67 11.53
N ASN A 87 -1.79 -24.21 11.65
CA ASN A 87 -1.44 -25.31 12.56
C ASN A 87 -0.91 -24.84 13.93
N LEU A 88 -0.90 -23.53 14.20
CA LEU A 88 -0.41 -22.89 15.42
C LEU A 88 1.07 -23.16 15.74
N SER A 89 1.86 -23.69 14.79
CA SER A 89 3.26 -24.02 15.03
C SER A 89 4.19 -22.80 14.98
N ASN A 90 3.81 -21.79 14.21
CA ASN A 90 4.61 -20.59 13.96
C ASN A 90 3.76 -19.33 14.19
N VAL A 91 4.43 -18.22 14.48
CA VAL A 91 3.84 -16.90 14.45
C VAL A 91 3.89 -16.36 13.03
N ARG A 92 2.74 -15.98 12.48
CA ARG A 92 2.61 -15.37 11.15
C ARG A 92 2.55 -13.86 11.28
N LEU A 93 3.50 -13.18 10.65
CA LEU A 93 3.54 -11.72 10.57
C LEU A 93 3.03 -11.27 9.21
N GLY A 94 2.02 -10.40 9.17
CA GLY A 94 1.65 -9.68 7.96
C GLY A 94 2.46 -8.39 7.89
N VAL A 95 3.33 -8.26 6.89
CA VAL A 95 4.24 -7.12 6.72
C VAL A 95 3.88 -6.37 5.46
N ARG A 96 3.60 -5.08 5.58
CA ARG A 96 3.37 -4.19 4.43
C ARG A 96 4.71 -3.66 3.94
N VAL A 97 5.12 -4.08 2.76
CA VAL A 97 6.34 -3.63 2.08
C VAL A 97 6.00 -2.47 1.16
N ASN A 98 6.82 -1.42 1.18
CA ASN A 98 6.65 -0.26 0.31
C ASN A 98 6.66 -0.67 -1.17
N LYS A 99 5.77 -0.05 -1.97
CA LYS A 99 5.61 -0.36 -3.40
C LYS A 99 6.91 -0.24 -4.22
N ASP A 100 7.82 0.63 -3.79
CA ASP A 100 9.08 0.92 -4.49
C ASP A 100 10.11 -0.21 -4.33
N VAL A 101 9.95 -1.03 -3.28
CA VAL A 101 10.87 -2.12 -2.92
C VAL A 101 10.23 -3.49 -3.16
N ALA A 102 8.90 -3.58 -3.10
CA ALA A 102 8.16 -4.83 -3.29
C ALA A 102 8.54 -5.65 -4.54
N PRO A 103 8.89 -5.06 -5.71
CA PRO A 103 9.31 -5.85 -6.87
C PRO A 103 10.61 -6.65 -6.67
N PHE A 104 11.46 -6.24 -5.73
CA PHE A 104 12.74 -6.88 -5.43
C PHE A 104 12.62 -7.91 -4.29
N VAL A 105 11.47 -7.95 -3.61
CA VAL A 105 11.19 -8.93 -2.55
C VAL A 105 10.60 -10.18 -3.19
N ASP A 106 11.48 -10.99 -3.76
CA ASP A 106 11.14 -12.24 -4.45
C ASP A 106 11.49 -13.47 -3.61
N ALA A 107 11.47 -14.66 -4.22
CA ALA A 107 11.70 -15.94 -3.55
C ALA A 107 13.06 -16.07 -2.84
N ASP A 108 14.07 -15.30 -3.24
CA ASP A 108 15.42 -15.34 -2.66
C ASP A 108 15.56 -14.37 -1.47
N ALA A 109 14.51 -13.61 -1.16
CA ALA A 109 14.49 -12.70 -0.02
C ALA A 109 14.57 -13.45 1.33
N LEU A 110 15.49 -12.99 2.17
CA LEU A 110 15.72 -13.52 3.51
C LEU A 110 15.27 -12.51 4.56
N PHE A 111 14.70 -13.00 5.65
CA PHE A 111 14.21 -12.17 6.75
C PHE A 111 14.68 -12.73 8.09
N TRP A 112 15.08 -11.86 9.01
CA TRP A 112 15.37 -12.26 10.40
C TRP A 112 14.99 -11.17 11.39
N LEU A 113 14.79 -11.57 12.64
CA LEU A 113 14.50 -10.65 13.73
C LEU A 113 15.80 -10.11 14.33
N VAL A 114 15.91 -8.79 14.41
CA VAL A 114 16.99 -8.12 15.14
C VAL A 114 16.45 -7.64 16.48
N ARG A 115 17.04 -8.19 17.56
CA ARG A 115 16.68 -7.86 18.94
C ARG A 115 17.79 -7.04 19.58
N PRO A 116 17.48 -5.92 20.25
CA PRO A 116 18.49 -5.19 21.00
C PRO A 116 18.97 -6.03 22.20
N GLU A 117 20.28 -6.26 22.29
CA GLU A 117 20.89 -6.92 23.45
C GLU A 117 21.15 -5.89 24.55
N VAL A 118 20.55 -6.09 25.73
CA VAL A 118 20.79 -5.23 26.89
C VAL A 118 21.95 -5.80 27.68
N THR A 119 23.16 -5.26 27.48
CA THR A 119 24.32 -5.61 28.31
C THR A 119 24.26 -4.88 29.66
N THR A 120 24.44 -5.59 30.76
CA THR A 120 24.38 -5.05 32.14
C THR A 120 25.58 -4.20 32.55
N GLN A 121 26.54 -3.93 31.65
CA GLN A 121 27.84 -3.31 31.97
C GLN A 121 27.92 -1.79 31.84
N GLY A 122 26.86 -1.08 31.49
CA GLY A 122 26.94 0.39 31.48
C GLY A 122 25.77 1.06 30.80
N ILE A 123 24.97 1.74 31.61
CA ILE A 123 24.00 2.73 31.16
C ILE A 123 24.82 3.91 30.61
N SER A 124 25.08 3.97 29.30
CA SER A 124 25.74 5.14 28.71
C SER A 124 24.95 5.84 27.61
N ARG A 125 23.77 5.35 27.22
CA ARG A 125 22.85 6.07 26.32
C ARG A 125 21.40 5.68 26.61
N LEU A 126 20.60 6.63 27.05
CA LEU A 126 19.13 6.48 27.13
C LEU A 126 18.51 6.25 25.73
N ASP A 127 19.29 6.45 24.67
CA ASP A 127 18.87 6.45 23.27
C ASP A 127 18.64 5.03 22.72
N THR A 128 19.32 3.99 23.27
CA THR A 128 19.22 2.60 22.78
C THR A 128 18.10 1.78 23.42
N VAL A 129 17.40 2.31 24.43
CA VAL A 129 16.28 1.62 25.09
C VAL A 129 14.98 1.67 24.26
N LEU A 130 14.91 2.52 23.24
CA LEU A 130 13.67 2.79 22.49
C LEU A 130 13.61 2.16 21.09
N SER A 131 14.68 1.53 20.61
CA SER A 131 14.67 0.82 19.32
C SER A 131 14.09 -0.57 19.54
N GLY A 132 12.76 -0.70 19.51
CA GLY A 132 12.09 -2.00 19.63
C GLY A 132 12.60 -3.02 18.61
N THR A 133 12.24 -4.29 18.78
CA THR A 133 12.56 -5.35 17.82
C THR A 133 12.10 -4.93 16.42
N PHE A 134 12.96 -5.12 15.42
CA PHE A 134 12.66 -4.89 14.01
C PHE A 134 12.99 -6.12 13.17
N ILE A 135 12.45 -6.16 11.96
CA ILE A 135 12.73 -7.20 10.97
C ILE A 135 13.77 -6.64 10.01
N GLU A 136 14.90 -7.33 9.84
CA GLU A 136 15.84 -7.03 8.76
C GLU A 136 15.56 -7.99 7.61
N GLY A 137 15.51 -7.44 6.40
CA GLY A 137 15.37 -8.16 5.14
C GLY A 137 16.64 -8.05 4.31
N PHE A 138 16.85 -9.04 3.45
CA PHE A 138 17.92 -9.05 2.46
C PHE A 138 17.42 -9.65 1.15
N TRP A 139 17.72 -9.00 0.03
CA TRP A 139 17.46 -9.41 -1.36
C TRP A 139 18.45 -8.66 -2.27
N ASP A 140 18.52 -9.04 -3.54
CA ASP A 140 19.41 -8.43 -4.52
C ASP A 140 18.78 -7.21 -5.22
N ALA A 141 19.40 -6.72 -6.29
CA ALA A 141 18.90 -5.56 -7.03
C ALA A 141 18.07 -5.97 -8.27
N GLU A 142 17.79 -7.25 -8.46
CA GLU A 142 17.12 -7.79 -9.63
C GLU A 142 15.69 -8.22 -9.26
N PRO A 143 14.65 -7.65 -9.89
CA PRO A 143 13.28 -8.10 -9.64
C PRO A 143 13.06 -9.53 -10.12
N GLY A 144 12.75 -10.45 -9.21
CA GLY A 144 12.41 -11.83 -9.53
C GLY A 144 10.91 -12.14 -9.50
N ALA A 145 10.61 -13.43 -9.30
CA ALA A 145 9.24 -13.93 -9.25
C ALA A 145 8.53 -13.46 -7.96
N PRO A 146 7.32 -12.89 -8.05
CA PRO A 146 6.61 -12.44 -6.86
C PRO A 146 6.37 -13.58 -5.88
N GLN A 147 6.75 -13.35 -4.62
CA GLN A 147 6.46 -14.26 -3.51
C GLN A 147 5.77 -13.50 -2.39
N SER A 148 4.68 -14.07 -1.88
CA SER A 148 3.88 -13.45 -0.82
C SER A 148 4.07 -14.09 0.55
N ARG A 149 4.71 -15.27 0.63
CA ARG A 149 4.92 -16.00 1.88
C ARG A 149 6.38 -16.38 2.04
N PHE A 150 6.91 -16.12 3.22
CA PHE A 150 8.32 -16.31 3.56
C PHE A 150 8.47 -17.04 4.88
N THR A 151 9.63 -17.68 5.06
CA THR A 151 10.04 -18.24 6.35
C THR A 151 11.12 -17.38 6.94
N GLY A 152 10.87 -16.88 8.15
CA GLY A 152 11.82 -16.08 8.91
C GLY A 152 12.96 -16.93 9.46
N LEU A 153 14.18 -16.45 9.27
CA LEU A 153 15.39 -17.04 9.84
C LEU A 153 15.54 -16.67 11.31
N ALA A 154 16.10 -17.59 12.09
CA ALA A 154 16.34 -17.37 13.53
C ALA A 154 17.47 -16.35 13.80
N ARG A 155 18.37 -16.14 12.83
CA ARG A 155 19.57 -15.31 12.93
C ARG A 155 20.00 -14.84 11.54
N ALA A 156 20.78 -13.76 11.51
CA ALA A 156 21.35 -13.24 10.28
C ALA A 156 22.17 -14.30 9.52
N PRO A 157 22.09 -14.34 8.18
CA PRO A 157 22.93 -15.20 7.35
C PRO A 157 24.41 -14.77 7.44
N LEU A 158 25.32 -15.73 7.29
CA LEU A 158 26.77 -15.50 7.43
C LEU A 158 27.41 -14.83 6.21
N ALA A 159 26.70 -14.78 5.08
CA ALA A 159 27.07 -14.06 3.87
C ALA A 159 25.78 -13.56 3.20
N PRO A 160 25.60 -12.24 3.05
CA PRO A 160 24.70 -11.67 2.05
C PRO A 160 25.28 -11.79 0.64
#